data_AF-D7CV07-F1
#
_entry.id   AF-D7CV07-F1
#
_cell.length_a   1.000
_cell.length_b   1.000
_cell.length_c   1.000
_cell.angle_alpha   90.00
_cell.angle_beta   90.00
_cell.angle_gamma   90.00
#
_symmetry.space_group_name_H-M   'P 1'
#
loop_
_entity.id
_entity.type
_entity.pdbx_description
1 polymer ?
#
loop_
_entity_poly.entity_id
_entity_poly.type
_entity_poly.pdbx_seq_one_letter_code
_entity_poly.pdbx_strand_id
1 'polypeptide(L)'
;MEHLLEYQDYVLAYRLRALVGGRTRPQTPYLSLPEYARKRLERQALAREVLKERDYREGLRRVEALTEAINFGFWHNPGESIEFLRRTIEQGGCSALESPENFIAALLTRREQAALSDAEKRLVATYYLGLLRSSASYLDAEVFTRLRGEIEPLRAQLPFFVLPEAARVA
;
A
#
# COMPACT_ATOMS: atom_id res chain seq x y z
N MET A 1 -8.11 -1.66 -14.80
CA MET A 1 -6.87 -2.26 -14.29
C MET A 1 -6.34 -1.50 -13.08
N GLU A 2 -6.23 -0.17 -13.16
CA GLU A 2 -5.72 0.68 -12.08
C GLU A 2 -6.39 0.45 -10.71
N HIS A 3 -7.71 0.30 -10.64
CA HIS A 3 -8.41 0.03 -9.38
C HIS A 3 -8.07 -1.34 -8.75
N LEU A 4 -7.65 -2.33 -9.55
CA LEU A 4 -7.22 -3.63 -9.05
C LEU A 4 -5.80 -3.56 -8.49
N LEU A 5 -4.93 -2.79 -9.13
CA LEU A 5 -3.60 -2.49 -8.58
C LEU A 5 -3.71 -1.66 -7.30
N GLU A 6 -4.63 -0.71 -7.22
CA GLU A 6 -4.91 0.05 -5.99
C GLU A 6 -5.35 -0.86 -4.83
N TYR A 7 -6.16 -1.90 -5.11
CA TYR A 7 -6.52 -2.89 -4.08
C TYR A 7 -5.31 -3.76 -3.70
N GLN A 8 -4.46 -4.15 -4.65
CA GLN A 8 -3.22 -4.86 -4.36
C GLN A 8 -2.26 -4.01 -3.49
N ASP A 9 -2.16 -2.72 -3.77
CA ASP A 9 -1.43 -1.72 -2.99
C ASP A 9 -1.97 -1.70 -1.53
N TYR A 10 -3.30 -1.66 -1.37
CA TYR A 10 -3.94 -1.76 -0.06
C TYR A 10 -3.58 -3.05 0.68
N VAL A 11 -3.68 -4.21 0.01
CA VAL A 11 -3.44 -5.51 0.63
C VAL A 11 -2.01 -5.63 1.14
N LEU A 12 -1.02 -5.21 0.34
CA LEU A 12 0.36 -5.24 0.77
C LEU A 12 0.65 -4.22 1.87
N ALA A 13 0.07 -3.02 1.81
CA ALA A 13 0.19 -2.02 2.88
C ALA A 13 -0.37 -2.57 4.19
N TYR A 14 -1.56 -3.18 4.14
CA TYR A 14 -2.21 -3.78 5.30
C TYR A 14 -1.34 -4.88 5.92
N ARG A 15 -0.86 -5.83 5.10
CA ARG A 15 -0.03 -6.95 5.55
C ARG A 15 1.28 -6.47 6.15
N LEU A 16 1.95 -5.52 5.50
CA LEU A 16 3.21 -4.96 6.01
C LEU A 16 3.01 -4.24 7.34
N ARG A 17 1.99 -3.38 7.45
CA ARG A 17 1.65 -2.69 8.70
C ARG A 17 1.27 -3.66 9.82
N ALA A 18 0.54 -4.73 9.49
CA ALA A 18 0.19 -5.79 10.43
C ALA A 18 1.41 -6.60 10.88
N LEU A 19 2.35 -6.88 9.97
CA LEU A 19 3.60 -7.58 10.24
C LEU A 19 4.51 -6.79 11.18
N VAL A 20 4.70 -5.49 10.93
CA VAL A 20 5.49 -4.62 11.83
C VAL A 20 4.80 -4.48 13.19
N GLY A 21 3.47 -4.38 13.20
CA GLY A 21 2.70 -4.37 14.45
C GLY A 21 2.73 -3.02 15.19
N GLY A 22 2.61 -3.08 16.51
CA GLY A 22 2.59 -1.93 17.42
C GLY A 22 1.81 -0.72 16.89
N ARG A 23 2.48 0.43 16.75
CA ARG A 23 1.87 1.70 16.32
C ARG A 23 1.60 1.81 14.82
N THR A 24 2.07 0.86 14.02
CA THR A 24 1.78 0.81 12.57
C THR A 24 0.60 -0.10 12.26
N ARG A 25 0.23 -1.01 13.18
CA ARG A 25 -0.83 -2.00 13.00
C ARG A 25 -2.14 -1.32 12.57
N PRO A 26 -2.80 -1.80 11.49
CA PRO A 26 -4.10 -1.26 11.09
C PRO A 26 -5.12 -1.44 12.20
N GLN A 27 -5.88 -0.38 12.50
CA GLN A 27 -6.96 -0.40 13.51
C GLN A 27 -8.23 -1.08 12.97
N THR A 28 -8.37 -1.17 11.66
CA THR A 28 -9.52 -1.81 11.01
C THR A 28 -9.19 -3.26 10.61
N PRO A 29 -10.21 -4.13 10.56
CA PRO A 29 -10.07 -5.44 9.95
C PRO A 29 -9.61 -5.35 8.49
N TYR A 30 -9.03 -6.44 8.00
CA TYR A 30 -8.73 -6.62 6.58
C TYR A 30 -10.03 -6.55 5.77
N LEU A 31 -10.01 -5.83 4.65
CA LEU A 31 -11.15 -5.62 3.77
C LEU A 31 -11.02 -6.53 2.55
N SER A 32 -12.10 -7.24 2.23
CA SER A 32 -12.25 -7.88 0.93
C SER A 32 -12.33 -6.84 -0.21
N LEU A 33 -12.15 -7.26 -1.46
CA LEU A 33 -12.23 -6.37 -2.62
C LEU A 33 -13.57 -5.60 -2.69
N PRO A 34 -14.75 -6.22 -2.49
CA PRO A 34 -16.01 -5.48 -2.47
C PRO A 34 -16.09 -4.44 -1.34
N GLU A 35 -15.60 -4.78 -0.15
CA GLU A 35 -15.59 -3.87 1.01
C GLU A 35 -14.65 -2.69 0.79
N TYR A 36 -13.45 -2.95 0.26
CA TYR A 36 -12.50 -1.93 -0.14
C TYR A 36 -13.12 -0.99 -1.19
N ALA A 37 -13.70 -1.55 -2.25
CA ALA A 37 -14.33 -0.78 -3.32
C ALA A 37 -15.44 0.14 -2.78
N ARG A 38 -16.30 -0.38 -1.90
CA ARG A 38 -17.37 0.39 -1.25
C ARG A 38 -16.80 1.57 -0.45
N LYS A 39 -15.82 1.32 0.41
CA LYS A 39 -15.19 2.37 1.24
C LYS A 39 -14.44 3.39 0.41
N ARG A 40 -13.79 2.97 -0.68
CA ARG A 40 -13.14 3.89 -1.61
C ARG A 40 -14.15 4.83 -2.26
N LEU A 41 -15.28 4.30 -2.75
CA LEU A 41 -16.32 5.13 -3.37
C LEU A 41 -16.91 6.12 -2.36
N GLU A 42 -17.16 5.66 -1.13
CA GLU A 42 -17.59 6.50 -0.01
C GLU A 42 -16.60 7.64 0.25
N ARG A 43 -15.29 7.33 0.35
CA ARG A 43 -14.23 8.33 0.52
C ARG A 43 -14.22 9.35 -0.62
N GLN A 44 -14.36 8.90 -1.87
CA GLN A 44 -14.34 9.78 -3.04
C GLN A 44 -15.57 10.69 -3.10
N ALA A 45 -16.75 10.18 -2.75
CA ALA A 45 -17.97 10.98 -2.68
C ALA A 45 -17.83 12.06 -1.59
N LEU A 46 -17.43 11.64 -0.38
CA LEU A 46 -17.28 12.54 0.76
C LEU A 46 -16.22 13.62 0.52
N ALA A 47 -15.07 13.27 -0.07
CA ALA A 47 -14.03 14.24 -0.39
C ALA A 47 -14.52 15.33 -1.36
N ARG A 48 -15.45 15.03 -2.27
CA ARG A 48 -16.06 16.01 -3.17
C ARG A 48 -17.10 16.90 -2.47
N GLU A 49 -17.80 16.36 -1.47
CA GLU A 49 -18.81 17.07 -0.69
C GLU A 49 -18.16 18.07 0.28
N VAL A 50 -17.10 17.64 0.97
CA VAL A 50 -16.30 18.47 1.90
C VAL A 50 -15.82 19.77 1.25
N LEU A 51 -15.44 19.73 -0.03
CA LEU A 51 -14.98 20.91 -0.76
C LEU A 51 -16.08 21.97 -1.02
N LYS A 52 -17.35 21.62 -0.81
CA LYS A 52 -18.51 22.48 -1.08
C LYS A 52 -19.11 23.10 0.19
N GLU A 53 -18.70 22.64 1.37
CA GLU A 53 -19.31 23.02 2.64
C GLU A 53 -18.51 24.10 3.38
N ARG A 54 -19.23 24.99 4.09
CA ARG A 54 -18.60 26.02 4.95
C ARG A 54 -18.09 25.43 6.28
N ASP A 55 -18.71 24.37 6.79
CA ASP A 55 -18.28 23.64 7.99
C ASP A 55 -17.79 22.23 7.64
N TYR A 56 -16.62 22.18 7.02
CA TYR A 56 -16.06 20.98 6.41
C TYR A 56 -15.33 20.03 7.41
N ARG A 57 -15.27 20.40 8.71
CA ARG A 57 -14.39 19.73 9.70
C ARG A 57 -14.78 18.29 9.95
N GLU A 58 -16.07 18.02 10.11
CA GLU A 58 -16.55 16.64 10.34
C GLU A 58 -16.33 15.77 9.11
N GLY A 59 -16.62 16.31 7.92
CA GLY A 59 -16.39 15.61 6.68
C GLY A 59 -14.90 15.31 6.45
N LEU A 60 -13.98 16.23 6.78
CA LEU A 60 -12.53 15.96 6.74
C LEU A 60 -12.13 14.81 7.66
N ARG A 61 -12.58 14.81 8.93
CA ARG A 61 -12.29 13.71 9.87
C ARG A 61 -12.75 12.36 9.33
N ARG A 62 -13.92 12.31 8.69
CA ARG A 62 -14.45 11.09 8.06
C ARG A 62 -13.65 10.68 6.83
N VAL A 63 -13.18 11.63 6.00
CA VAL A 63 -12.28 11.35 4.87
C VAL A 63 -10.95 10.80 5.37
N GLU A 64 -10.39 11.34 6.44
CA GLU A 64 -9.16 10.86 7.08
C GLU A 64 -9.34 9.43 7.61
N ALA A 65 -10.41 9.16 8.37
CA ALA A 65 -10.71 7.83 8.88
C ALA A 65 -10.87 6.78 7.76
N LEU A 66 -11.53 7.15 6.65
CA LEU A 66 -11.64 6.28 5.48
C LEU A 66 -10.29 6.10 4.76
N THR A 67 -9.48 7.15 4.68
CA THR A 67 -8.14 7.14 4.09
C THR A 67 -7.23 6.18 4.84
N GLU A 68 -7.25 6.22 6.18
CA GLU A 68 -6.51 5.28 7.03
C GLU A 68 -7.04 3.84 6.88
N ALA A 69 -8.35 3.63 6.95
CA ALA A 69 -8.96 2.30 6.87
C ALA A 69 -8.64 1.54 5.57
N ILE A 70 -8.50 2.27 4.47
CA ILE A 70 -8.19 1.71 3.15
C ILE A 70 -6.70 1.87 2.78
N ASN A 71 -5.83 2.29 3.71
CA ASN A 71 -4.41 2.61 3.47
C ASN A 71 -4.18 3.45 2.20
N PHE A 72 -5.10 4.40 1.93
CA PHE A 72 -5.12 5.11 0.66
C PHE A 72 -3.83 5.90 0.47
N GLY A 73 -3.12 5.62 -0.62
CA GLY A 73 -1.90 6.34 -0.98
C GLY A 73 -0.68 6.02 -0.10
N PHE A 74 -0.72 4.99 0.75
CA PHE A 74 0.40 4.60 1.63
C PHE A 74 1.75 4.55 0.88
N TRP A 75 1.81 3.84 -0.25
CA TRP A 75 3.03 3.67 -1.04
C TRP A 75 3.43 4.89 -1.89
N HIS A 76 2.52 5.84 -2.07
CA HIS A 76 2.70 6.98 -2.97
C HIS A 76 2.77 8.32 -2.25
N ASN A 77 2.54 8.33 -0.93
CA ASN A 77 2.71 9.48 -0.06
C ASN A 77 4.02 9.33 0.72
N PRO A 78 5.09 10.07 0.37
CA PRO A 78 6.36 9.99 1.07
C PRO A 78 6.25 10.28 2.56
N GLY A 79 5.38 11.22 2.97
CA GLY A 79 5.18 11.54 4.38
C GLY A 79 4.67 10.34 5.19
N GLU A 80 3.68 9.61 4.66
CA GLU A 80 3.14 8.40 5.27
C GLU A 80 4.18 7.27 5.30
N SER A 81 4.90 7.06 4.20
CA SER A 81 5.94 6.03 4.10
C SER A 81 7.13 6.32 5.04
N ILE A 82 7.56 7.57 5.18
CA ILE A 82 8.64 7.97 6.11
C ILE A 82 8.20 7.75 7.56
N GLU A 83 6.98 8.17 7.91
CA GLU A 83 6.44 7.97 9.25
C GLU A 83 6.36 6.47 9.59
N PHE A 84 5.92 5.65 8.64
CA PHE A 84 5.93 4.20 8.76
C PHE A 84 7.35 3.64 8.98
N LEU A 85 8.34 4.06 8.18
CA LEU A 85 9.72 3.62 8.31
C LEU A 85 10.32 4.01 9.66
N ARG A 86 10.08 5.24 10.12
CA ARG A 86 10.51 5.71 11.45
C ARG A 86 9.95 4.81 12.56
N ARG A 87 8.63 4.57 12.55
CA ARG A 87 7.99 3.68 13.54
C ARG A 87 8.49 2.25 13.45
N THR A 88 8.85 1.78 12.26
CA THR A 88 9.40 0.44 12.07
C THR A 88 10.78 0.33 12.72
N ILE A 89 11.64 1.34 12.54
CA ILE A 89 12.97 1.39 13.17
C ILE A 89 12.86 1.48 14.70
N GLU A 90 11.97 2.33 15.22
CA GLU A 90 11.69 2.46 16.65
C GLU A 90 11.24 1.13 17.31
N GLN A 91 10.68 0.22 16.52
CA GLN A 91 10.21 -1.10 16.96
C GLN A 91 11.24 -2.23 16.74
N GLY A 92 12.47 -1.89 16.35
CA GLY A 92 13.55 -2.87 16.14
C GLY A 92 13.73 -3.33 14.69
N GLY A 93 13.08 -2.67 13.73
CA GLY A 93 13.18 -2.98 12.30
C GLY A 93 12.19 -4.03 11.82
N CYS A 94 12.30 -4.41 10.55
CA CYS A 94 11.45 -5.43 9.92
C CYS A 94 12.22 -6.15 8.81
N SER A 95 12.47 -7.45 8.98
CA SER A 95 13.27 -8.24 8.03
C SER A 95 12.67 -8.27 6.62
N ALA A 96 11.33 -8.14 6.50
CA ALA A 96 10.64 -8.04 5.21
C ALA A 96 11.07 -6.83 4.38
N LEU A 97 11.71 -5.82 4.98
CA LEU A 97 12.19 -4.62 4.29
C LEU A 97 13.66 -4.70 3.84
N GLU A 98 14.39 -5.73 4.29
CA GLU A 98 15.83 -5.84 4.09
C GLU A 98 16.19 -6.41 2.71
N SER A 99 15.38 -7.32 2.18
CA SER A 99 15.62 -7.97 0.88
C SER A 99 14.32 -8.30 0.14
N PRO A 100 14.36 -8.40 -1.21
CA PRO A 100 13.22 -8.88 -1.99
C PRO A 100 12.73 -10.27 -1.55
N GLU A 101 13.65 -11.17 -1.20
CA GLU A 101 13.35 -12.52 -0.76
C GLU A 101 12.55 -12.52 0.56
N ASN A 102 12.96 -11.71 1.53
CA ASN A 102 12.26 -11.58 2.80
C ASN A 102 10.88 -10.93 2.60
N PHE A 103 10.78 -9.92 1.73
CA PHE A 103 9.52 -9.28 1.38
C PHE A 103 8.52 -10.31 0.81
N ILE A 104 8.96 -11.11 -0.15
CA ILE A 104 8.16 -12.16 -0.79
C ILE A 104 7.70 -13.18 0.26
N ALA A 105 8.64 -13.69 1.06
CA ALA A 105 8.35 -14.71 2.05
C ALA A 105 7.37 -14.23 3.13
N ALA A 106 7.46 -12.96 3.53
CA ALA A 106 6.66 -12.40 4.61
C ALA A 106 5.29 -11.87 4.16
N LEU A 107 5.18 -11.30 2.95
CA LEU A 107 3.99 -10.56 2.53
C LEU A 107 3.16 -11.26 1.46
N LEU A 108 3.73 -12.19 0.70
CA LEU A 108 2.96 -13.00 -0.25
C LEU A 108 2.53 -14.31 0.41
N THR A 109 1.24 -14.62 0.29
CA THR A 109 0.71 -15.91 0.71
C THR A 109 1.29 -17.03 -0.15
N ARG A 110 1.29 -18.28 0.37
CA ARG A 110 1.72 -19.46 -0.41
C ARG A 110 1.00 -19.57 -1.75
N ARG A 111 -0.29 -19.21 -1.79
CA ARG A 111 -1.11 -19.23 -3.00
C ARG A 111 -0.66 -18.18 -4.02
N GLU A 112 -0.39 -16.95 -3.58
CA GLU A 112 0.11 -15.90 -4.47
C GLU A 112 1.51 -16.22 -4.97
N GLN A 113 2.38 -16.77 -4.11
CA GLN A 113 3.69 -17.27 -4.52
C GLN A 113 3.59 -18.42 -5.53
N ALA A 114 2.59 -19.29 -5.44
CA ALA A 114 2.38 -20.34 -6.43
C ALA A 114 1.79 -19.82 -7.76
N ALA A 115 1.09 -18.68 -7.73
CA ALA A 115 0.46 -18.07 -8.90
C ALA A 115 1.41 -17.19 -9.72
N LEU A 116 2.57 -16.82 -9.17
CA LEU A 116 3.56 -15.96 -9.80
C LEU A 116 4.81 -16.75 -10.19
N SER A 117 5.41 -16.40 -11.32
CA SER A 117 6.79 -16.78 -11.65
C SER A 117 7.79 -16.11 -10.71
N ASP A 118 9.01 -16.62 -10.63
CA ASP A 118 10.05 -16.02 -9.77
C ASP A 118 10.44 -14.60 -10.22
N ALA A 119 10.40 -14.34 -11.53
CA ALA A 119 10.64 -13.00 -12.07
C ALA A 119 9.54 -12.02 -11.62
N GLU A 120 8.27 -12.44 -11.66
CA GLU A 120 7.14 -11.64 -11.19
C GLU A 120 7.18 -11.36 -9.70
N LYS A 121 7.53 -12.35 -8.86
CA LYS A 121 7.71 -12.14 -7.41
C LYS A 121 8.79 -11.10 -7.14
N ARG A 122 9.93 -11.20 -7.83
CA ARG A 122 11.03 -10.24 -7.72
C ARG A 122 10.64 -8.85 -8.19
N LEU A 123 9.84 -8.74 -9.25
CA LEU A 123 9.31 -7.47 -9.74
C LEU A 123 8.41 -6.80 -8.69
N VAL A 124 7.47 -7.55 -8.11
CA VAL A 124 6.60 -7.06 -7.03
C VAL A 124 7.42 -6.53 -5.86
N ALA A 125 8.36 -7.33 -5.34
CA ALA A 125 9.18 -6.92 -4.21
C ALA A 125 10.06 -5.71 -4.54
N THR A 126 10.69 -5.70 -5.72
CA THR A 126 11.50 -4.56 -6.21
C THR A 126 10.69 -3.28 -6.27
N TYR A 127 9.46 -3.35 -6.79
CA TYR A 127 8.58 -2.19 -6.89
C TYR A 127 8.25 -1.60 -5.51
N TYR A 128 7.70 -2.40 -4.60
CA TYR A 128 7.26 -1.90 -3.30
C TYR A 128 8.42 -1.49 -2.38
N LEU A 129 9.52 -2.25 -2.36
CA LEU A 129 10.73 -1.84 -1.64
C LEU A 129 11.34 -0.58 -2.25
N GLY A 130 11.30 -0.44 -3.58
CA GLY A 130 11.74 0.75 -4.29
C GLY A 130 10.95 2.00 -3.88
N LEU A 131 9.63 1.89 -3.73
CA LEU A 131 8.79 2.99 -3.24
C LEU A 131 9.17 3.42 -1.82
N LEU A 132 9.44 2.48 -0.91
CA LEU A 132 9.90 2.80 0.45
C LEU A 132 11.30 3.42 0.45
N ARG A 133 12.24 2.87 -0.32
CA ARG A 133 13.60 3.39 -0.47
C ARG A 133 13.60 4.81 -1.03
N SER A 134 12.81 5.06 -2.07
CA SER A 134 12.65 6.41 -2.62
C SER A 134 12.11 7.37 -1.56
N SER A 135 11.10 6.96 -0.79
CA SER A 135 10.53 7.78 0.30
C SER A 135 11.55 8.07 1.41
N ALA A 136 12.44 7.12 1.74
CA ALA A 136 13.52 7.34 2.70
C ALA A 136 14.50 8.44 2.25
N SER A 137 14.63 8.66 0.94
CA SER A 137 15.46 9.71 0.34
C SER A 137 14.73 11.04 0.15
N TYR A 138 13.51 11.24 0.68
CA TYR A 138 12.68 12.42 0.39
C TYR A 138 13.31 13.78 0.74
N LEU A 139 14.25 13.84 1.69
CA LEU A 139 14.97 15.08 2.01
C LEU A 139 16.00 15.48 0.94
N ASP A 140 16.37 14.56 0.05
CA ASP A 140 17.20 14.79 -1.12
C ASP A 140 16.33 14.68 -2.38
N ALA A 141 15.92 15.84 -2.91
CA ALA A 141 14.99 15.90 -4.03
C ALA A 141 15.55 15.26 -5.31
N GLU A 142 16.86 15.30 -5.54
CA GLU A 142 17.50 14.72 -6.73
C GLU A 142 17.50 13.20 -6.63
N VAL A 143 17.93 12.65 -5.49
CA VAL A 143 17.93 11.22 -5.24
C VAL A 143 16.50 10.67 -5.25
N PHE A 144 15.55 11.36 -4.60
CA PHE A 144 14.14 11.00 -4.64
C PHE A 144 13.61 10.91 -6.07
N THR A 145 13.82 11.96 -6.87
CA THR A 145 13.33 12.03 -8.26
C THR A 145 13.91 10.92 -9.12
N ARG A 146 15.21 10.66 -9.01
CA ARG A 146 15.87 9.58 -9.76
C ARG A 146 15.31 8.22 -9.38
N LEU A 147 15.22 7.90 -8.09
CA LEU A 147 14.69 6.62 -7.61
C LEU A 147 13.22 6.43 -8.01
N ARG A 148 12.41 7.48 -7.97
CA ARG A 148 11.02 7.42 -8.45
C ARG A 148 10.95 7.18 -9.95
N GLY A 149 11.78 7.85 -10.74
CA GLY A 149 11.87 7.64 -12.18
C GLY A 149 12.26 6.21 -12.58
N GLU A 150 13.07 5.53 -11.78
CA GLU A 150 13.45 4.13 -11.97
C GLU A 150 12.31 3.15 -11.61
N ILE A 151 11.51 3.46 -10.57
CA ILE A 151 10.50 2.55 -10.01
C ILE A 151 9.11 2.72 -10.64
N GLU A 152 8.70 3.95 -10.97
CA GLU A 152 7.35 4.23 -11.49
C GLU A 152 7.01 3.46 -12.78
N PRO A 153 7.91 3.31 -13.77
CA PRO A 153 7.65 2.52 -14.97
C PRO A 153 7.36 1.04 -14.70
N LEU A 154 7.85 0.50 -13.58
CA LEU A 154 7.61 -0.90 -13.20
C LEU A 154 6.13 -1.15 -12.86
N ARG A 155 5.36 -0.11 -12.49
CA ARG A 155 3.93 -0.25 -12.18
C ARG A 155 3.15 -0.89 -13.33
N ALA A 156 3.45 -0.49 -14.57
CA ALA A 156 2.78 -1.00 -15.77
C ALA A 156 3.05 -2.48 -16.04
N GLN A 157 4.11 -3.02 -15.43
CA GLN A 157 4.54 -4.41 -15.58
C GLN A 157 4.09 -5.29 -14.41
N LEU A 158 3.48 -4.70 -13.37
CA LEU A 158 3.11 -5.46 -12.18
C LEU A 158 2.06 -6.53 -12.51
N PRO A 159 2.29 -7.78 -12.10
CA PRO A 159 1.27 -8.80 -12.18
C PRO A 159 0.15 -8.47 -11.18
N PHE A 160 -1.06 -8.87 -11.53
CA PHE A 160 -2.18 -8.88 -10.60
C PHE A 160 -2.30 -10.26 -9.95
N PHE A 161 -2.11 -10.34 -8.63
CA PHE A 161 -2.11 -11.61 -7.91
C PHE A 161 -3.10 -11.69 -6.74
N VAL A 162 -3.70 -10.55 -6.37
CA VAL A 162 -4.64 -10.47 -5.25
C VAL A 162 -6.07 -10.71 -5.77
N LEU A 163 -6.38 -11.97 -6.08
CA LEU A 163 -7.72 -12.36 -6.55
C LEU A 163 -8.68 -12.60 -5.38
N PRO A 164 -9.94 -12.12 -5.44
CA PRO A 164 -10.96 -12.49 -4.47
C PRO A 164 -11.27 -13.99 -4.58
N GLU A 165 -11.56 -14.61 -3.43
CA GLU A 165 -11.86 -16.04 -3.31
C GLU A 165 -12.99 -16.50 -4.25
N ALA A 166 -13.94 -15.60 -4.56
CA ALA A 166 -15.10 -15.84 -5.41
C ALA A 166 -14.84 -15.78 -6.94
N ALA A 167 -13.63 -15.42 -7.40
CA ALA A 167 -13.31 -15.33 -8.83
C ALA A 167 -12.98 -16.69 -9.50
N ARG A 168 -13.44 -17.81 -8.92
CA ARG A 168 -13.33 -19.15 -9.52
C ARG A 168 -14.66 -19.87 -9.44
N VAL A 169 -15.60 -19.46 -10.29
CA VAL A 169 -16.64 -20.35 -10.80
C VAL A 169 -16.24 -20.72 -12.23
N ALA A 170 -16.15 -22.03 -12.45
CA ALA A 170 -15.78 -22.77 -13.67
C ALA A 170 -14.29 -22.78 -14.04
#